data_AF-A0A2X3D6P9-F1
#
_entry.id   AF-A0A2X3D6P9-F1
#
_cell.length_a   1.000
_cell.length_b   1.000
_cell.length_c   1.000
_cell.angle_alpha   90.00
_cell.angle_beta   90.00
_cell.angle_gamma   90.00
#
_symmetry.space_group_name_H-M   'P 1'
#
loop_
_entity.id
_entity.type
_entity.pdbx_description
1 polymer ?
#
loop_
_entity_poly.entity_id
_entity_poly.type
_entity_poly.pdbx_seq_one_letter_code
_entity_poly.pdbx_strand_id
1 'polypeptide(L)' 'MIHQPLGGYQGQATDIEIHAREILKVKGRMNELMAHHTGQSLEQIERDTERDRFLSAAEAVEYGLVDSILTHRN' A
#
# COMPACT_ATOMS: atom_id res chain seq x y z
N MET A 1 4.19 -3.87 7.84
CA MET A 1 3.60 -4.76 6.83
C MET A 1 2.82 -3.89 5.87
N ILE A 2 2.99 -4.09 4.56
CA ILE A 2 2.24 -3.39 3.52
C ILE A 2 1.47 -4.41 2.68
N HIS A 3 0.27 -4.04 2.26
CA HIS A 3 -0.56 -4.83 1.34
C HIS A 3 -1.61 -3.94 0.66
N GLN A 4 -2.26 -4.46 -0.36
CA GLN A 4 -3.33 -3.78 -1.08
C GLN A 4 -4.60 -3.66 -0.22
N PRO A 5 -5.49 -2.69 -0.52
CA PRO A 5 -6.78 -2.57 0.16
C PRO A 5 -7.63 -3.84 0.02
N LEU A 6 -8.35 -4.17 1.10
CA LEU A 6 -9.37 -5.22 1.11
C LEU A 6 -10.77 -4.61 1.01
N GLY A 7 -11.69 -5.34 0.37
CA GLY A 7 -13.08 -4.92 0.28
C GLY A 7 -14.02 -6.09 -0.03
N GLY A 8 -15.31 -5.82 0.04
CA GLY A 8 -16.37 -6.78 -0.26
C GLY A 8 -17.69 -6.06 -0.44
N TYR A 9 -18.52 -6.57 -1.35
CA TYR A 9 -19.85 -6.04 -1.63
C TYR A 9 -20.75 -7.17 -2.16
N GLN A 10 -22.05 -7.06 -1.91
CA GLN A 10 -23.06 -7.97 -2.44
C GLN A 10 -24.27 -7.13 -2.86
N GLY A 11 -24.78 -7.34 -4.08
CA GLY A 11 -25.89 -6.57 -4.62
C GLY A 11 -26.18 -6.90 -6.08
N GLN A 12 -26.86 -6.00 -6.77
CA GLN A 12 -27.11 -6.13 -8.22
C GLN A 12 -25.80 -6.02 -9.01
N ALA A 13 -25.77 -6.60 -10.20
CA ALA A 13 -24.58 -6.57 -11.06
C ALA A 13 -24.05 -5.14 -11.31
N THR A 14 -24.97 -4.19 -11.54
CA THR A 14 -24.63 -2.77 -11.74
C THR A 14 -23.93 -2.16 -10.51
N ASP A 15 -24.40 -2.48 -9.30
CA ASP A 15 -23.78 -1.95 -8.08
C ASP A 15 -22.44 -2.62 -7.78
N ILE A 16 -22.32 -3.92 -8.06
CA ILE A 16 -21.04 -4.65 -7.97
C ILE A 16 -19.97 -3.96 -8.84
N GLU A 17 -20.31 -3.58 -10.08
CA GLU A 17 -19.40 -2.86 -10.96
C GLU A 17 -19.00 -1.49 -10.40
N ILE A 18 -19.95 -0.73 -9.83
CA ILE A 18 -19.69 0.57 -9.21
C ILE A 18 -18.67 0.43 -8.08
N HIS A 19 -18.88 -0.53 -7.17
CA HIS A 19 -17.99 -0.77 -6.04
C HIS A 19 -16.63 -1.34 -6.46
N ALA A 20 -16.59 -2.25 -7.44
CA ALA A 20 -15.34 -2.80 -7.98
C ALA A 20 -14.48 -1.73 -8.66
N ARG A 21 -15.10 -0.83 -9.43
CA ARG A 21 -14.38 0.29 -10.06
C ARG A 21 -13.82 1.26 -9.03
N GLU A 22 -14.53 1.51 -7.93
CA GLU A 22 -14.07 2.42 -6.90
C GLU A 22 -12.87 1.84 -6.11
N ILE A 23 -12.91 0.56 -5.74
CA ILE A 23 -11.76 -0.06 -5.03
C ILE A 23 -10.49 -0.09 -5.88
N LEU A 24 -10.60 -0.20 -7.22
CA LEU A 24 -9.45 -0.08 -8.11
C LEU A 24 -8.85 1.34 -8.10
N LYS A 25 -9.68 2.39 -8.05
CA LYS A 25 -9.17 3.77 -7.91
C LYS A 25 -8.50 3.99 -6.55
N VAL A 26 -9.10 3.46 -5.48
CA VAL A 26 -8.52 3.51 -4.14
C VAL A 26 -7.15 2.83 -4.13
N LYS A 27 -7.03 1.63 -4.70
CA LYS A 27 -5.75 0.92 -4.86
C LYS A 27 -4.72 1.78 -5.59
N GLY A 28 -5.08 2.37 -6.73
CA GLY A 28 -4.18 3.25 -7.50
C GLY A 28 -3.71 4.46 -6.70
N ARG A 29 -4.63 5.20 -6.08
CA ARG A 29 -4.29 6.40 -5.27
C ARG A 29 -3.41 6.05 -4.08
N MET A 30 -3.67 4.94 -3.38
CA MET A 30 -2.82 4.52 -2.27
C MET A 30 -1.40 4.20 -2.74
N ASN A 31 -1.25 3.53 -3.88
CA ASN A 31 0.07 3.22 -4.44
C ASN A 31 0.82 4.48 -4.90
N GLU A 32 0.14 5.45 -5.52
CA GLU A 32 0.71 6.77 -5.88
C GLU A 32 1.26 7.50 -4.65
N LEU A 33 0.49 7.55 -3.57
CA LEU A 33 0.90 8.22 -2.33
C LEU A 33 2.06 7.50 -1.64
N MET A 34 2.04 6.17 -1.60
CA MET A 34 3.17 5.43 -1.04
C MET A 34 4.44 5.65 -1.86
N ALA A 35 4.37 5.57 -3.20
CA ALA A 35 5.51 5.83 -4.06
C ALA A 35 6.11 7.23 -3.83
N HIS A 36 5.24 8.25 -3.71
CA HIS A 36 5.66 9.62 -3.41
C HIS A 36 6.42 9.73 -2.09
N HIS A 37 5.91 9.11 -1.02
CA HIS A 37 6.48 9.25 0.33
C HIS A 37 7.69 8.36 0.59
N THR A 38 7.78 7.19 -0.07
CA THR A 38 8.92 6.28 0.09
C THR A 38 10.06 6.54 -0.90
N GLY A 39 9.77 7.23 -2.00
CA GLY A 39 10.70 7.40 -3.11
C GLY A 39 10.84 6.17 -4.01
N GLN A 40 10.05 5.11 -3.76
CA GLN A 40 9.98 3.94 -4.64
C GLN A 40 9.23 4.27 -5.94
N SER A 41 9.51 3.54 -7.02
CA SER A 41 8.70 3.65 -8.23
C SER A 41 7.30 3.09 -8.01
N LEU A 42 6.32 3.60 -8.76
CA LEU A 42 4.94 3.11 -8.67
C LEU A 42 4.85 1.60 -8.96
N GLU A 43 5.59 1.12 -9.95
CA GLU A 43 5.63 -0.30 -10.32
C GLU A 43 6.21 -1.18 -9.20
N GLN A 44 7.17 -0.64 -8.43
CA GLN A 44 7.74 -1.36 -7.29
C GLN A 44 6.71 -1.47 -6.16
N ILE A 45 6.01 -0.38 -5.84
CA ILE A 45 4.93 -0.37 -4.84
C ILE A 45 3.81 -1.34 -5.23
N GLU A 46 3.38 -1.34 -6.49
CA GLU A 46 2.35 -2.25 -7.00
C GLU A 46 2.74 -3.71 -6.82
N ARG A 47 3.98 -4.08 -7.17
CA ARG A 47 4.49 -5.45 -6.97
C ARG A 47 4.55 -5.83 -5.49
N ASP A 48 5.01 -4.92 -4.64
CA ASP A 48 5.29 -5.22 -3.23
C ASP A 48 4.05 -5.24 -2.34
N THR A 49 2.96 -4.59 -2.77
CA THR A 49 1.69 -4.56 -2.03
C THR A 49 0.67 -5.59 -2.49
N GLU A 50 0.94 -6.34 -3.57
CA GLU A 50 -0.03 -7.30 -4.12
C GLU A 50 -0.38 -8.45 -3.13
N ARG A 51 0.51 -8.73 -2.19
CA ARG A 51 0.32 -9.64 -1.06
C ARG A 51 0.90 -9.01 0.20
N ASP A 52 0.62 -9.63 1.34
CA ASP A 52 1.22 -9.22 2.61
C ASP A 52 2.75 -9.28 2.52
N ARG A 53 3.39 -8.12 2.70
CA ARG A 53 4.85 -7.98 2.76
C ARG A 53 5.24 -7.45 4.13
N PHE A 54 5.94 -8.28 4.90
CA PHE A 54 6.51 -7.88 6.18
C PHE A 54 7.89 -7.26 5.97
N LEU A 55 8.21 -6.24 6.77
CA LEU A 55 9.51 -5.58 6.79
C LEU A 55 9.91 -5.42 8.25
N SER A 56 11.16 -5.77 8.58
CA SER A 56 11.84 -5.39 9.81
C SER A 56 12.06 -3.87 9.85
N ALA A 57 12.48 -3.36 11.01
CA ALA A 57 12.79 -1.94 11.15
C ALA A 57 13.93 -1.48 10.20
N ALA A 58 14.95 -2.33 9.98
CA ALA A 58 16.05 -2.03 9.07
C ALA A 58 15.58 -1.99 7.60
N GLU A 59 14.81 -2.99 7.18
CA GLU A 59 14.23 -3.04 5.83
C GLU A 59 13.26 -1.88 5.60
N ALA A 60 12.52 -1.43 6.62
CA ALA A 60 11.62 -0.28 6.51
C ALA A 60 12.38 1.04 6.27
N VAL A 61 13.54 1.22 6.89
CA VAL A 61 14.43 2.37 6.62
C VAL A 61 14.98 2.30 5.20
N GLU A 62 15.51 1.14 4.80
CA GLU A 62 16.04 0.93 3.44
C GLU A 62 14.96 1.16 2.36
N TYR A 63 13.73 0.75 2.63
CA TYR A 63 12.61 0.93 1.72
C TYR A 63 12.13 2.38 1.62
N GLY A 64 12.51 3.24 2.56
CA GLY A 64 12.03 4.63 2.64
C GLY A 64 10.68 4.79 3.35
N LEU A 65 10.20 3.78 4.09
CA LEU A 65 8.95 3.91 4.86
C LEU A 65 9.13 4.82 6.09
N VAL A 66 10.34 4.89 6.64
CA VAL A 66 10.72 5.71 7.80
C VAL A 66 12.17 6.16 7.65
N ASP A 67 12.53 7.28 8.28
CA ASP A 67 13.88 7.85 8.11
C ASP A 67 14.97 7.15 8.94
N SER A 68 14.64 6.64 10.13
CA SER A 68 15.62 6.04 11.04
C SER A 68 14.99 5.18 12.14
N ILE A 69 15.84 4.41 12.85
CA ILE A 69 15.45 3.60 14.01
C ILE A 69 15.89 4.31 15.29
N LEU A 70 14.95 4.59 16.19
CA LEU A 70 15.26 5.08 17.53
C LEU A 70 15.85 3.94 18.39
N THR A 71 17.06 4.13 18.92
CA THR A 71 17.72 3.09 19.74
C THR A 71 17.63 3.37 21.24
N HIS A 72 17.69 4.64 21.66
CA HIS A 72 17.67 5.05 23.07
C HIS A 72 16.93 6.40 23.21
N ARG A 73 16.23 6.59 24.34
CA ARG A 73 15.38 7.79 24.57
C ARG A 73 16.18 9.04 24.92
N ASN A 74 17.28 8.88 25.66
CA ASN A 74 17.88 9.91 26.51
C ASN A 74 16.82 10.66 27.32
#